data_AF-A0A9P4GBW4-F1
#
_entry.id   AF-A0A9P4GBW4-F1
#
_cell.length_a   1.000
_cell.length_b   1.000
_cell.length_c   1.000
_cell.angle_alpha   90.00
_cell.angle_beta   90.00
_cell.angle_gamma   90.00
#
_symmetry.space_group_name_H-M   'P 1'
#
loop_
_entity.id
_entity.type
_entity.pdbx_description
1 polymer ?
#
loop_
_entity_poly.entity_id
_entity_poly.type
_entity_poly.pdbx_seq_one_letter_code
_entity_poly.pdbx_strand_id
1 'polypeptide(L)'
;MSMGLFIGLITWYTLYFLLPSIQSPLLQLAHLHWVVVLQSLIYISSLTGILYPGALWMDPQFGEGSPQLYGFPVFVGLAWVGWYIERQRLLRVVLKRTQ
;
A
#
# COMPACT_ATOMS: atom_id res chain seq x y z
N MET A 1 -3.37 -15.05 4.63
CA MET A 1 -2.28 -15.31 3.67
C MET A 1 -2.68 -14.99 2.21
N SER A 2 -3.75 -15.57 1.64
CA SER A 2 -4.15 -15.34 0.24
C SER A 2 -4.43 -13.88 -0.14
N MET A 3 -5.04 -13.10 0.74
CA MET A 3 -5.33 -11.68 0.50
C MET A 3 -4.08 -10.83 0.22
N GLY A 4 -2.98 -11.08 0.96
CA GLY A 4 -1.72 -10.37 0.74
C GLY A 4 -1.11 -10.69 -0.62
N LEU A 5 -1.19 -11.95 -1.05
CA LEU A 5 -0.74 -12.37 -2.38
C LEU A 5 -1.53 -11.66 -3.49
N PHE A 6 -2.87 -11.68 -3.43
CA PHE A 6 -3.70 -11.06 -4.45
C PHE A 6 -3.54 -9.54 -4.52
N ILE A 7 -3.43 -8.87 -3.36
CA ILE A 7 -3.18 -7.42 -3.31
C ILE A 7 -1.77 -7.09 -3.83
N GLY A 8 -0.78 -7.93 -3.54
CA GLY A 8 0.56 -7.82 -4.12
C GLY A 8 0.54 -7.92 -5.65
N LEU A 9 -0.14 -8.93 -6.20
CA LEU A 9 -0.27 -9.13 -7.65
C LEU A 9 -1.01 -7.98 -8.34
N ILE A 10 -2.11 -7.51 -7.76
CA ILE A 10 -2.85 -6.35 -8.28
C ILE A 10 -1.97 -5.10 -8.22
N THR A 11 -1.27 -4.87 -7.11
CA THR A 11 -0.35 -3.72 -6.97
C THR A 11 0.73 -3.76 -8.04
N TRP A 12 1.38 -4.91 -8.22
CA TRP A 12 2.41 -5.09 -9.25
C TRP A 12 1.84 -4.83 -10.65
N TYR A 13 0.70 -5.42 -10.99
CA TYR A 13 0.05 -5.19 -12.27
C TYR A 13 -0.29 -3.70 -12.48
N THR A 14 -0.85 -3.05 -11.47
CA THR A 14 -1.23 -1.64 -11.55
C THR A 14 -0.01 -0.75 -11.76
N LEU A 15 1.05 -0.92 -10.97
CA LEU A 15 2.22 -0.05 -11.01
C LEU A 15 3.05 -0.24 -12.29
N TYR A 16 3.23 -1.49 -12.74
CA TYR A 16 4.18 -1.80 -13.81
C TYR A 16 3.55 -1.98 -15.20
N PHE A 17 2.24 -2.22 -15.29
CA PHE A 17 1.57 -2.44 -16.58
C PHE A 17 0.44 -1.44 -16.82
N LEU A 18 -0.41 -1.21 -15.83
CA LEU A 18 -1.58 -0.35 -16.01
C LEU A 18 -1.20 1.14 -16.01
N LEU A 19 -0.49 1.64 -15.00
CA LEU A 19 -0.12 3.06 -14.92
C LEU A 19 0.67 3.55 -16.15
N PRO A 20 1.68 2.81 -16.67
CA PRO A 20 2.41 3.22 -17.87
C PRO A 20 1.55 3.26 -19.14
N SER A 21 0.49 2.46 -19.23
CA SER A 21 -0.40 2.43 -20.40
C SER A 21 -1.47 3.54 -20.40
N ILE A 22 -1.73 4.18 -19.25
CA ILE A 22 -2.69 5.26 -19.12
C ILE A 22 -2.05 6.59 -19.56
N GLN A 23 -2.64 7.31 -20.52
CA GLN A 23 -2.12 8.61 -20.98
C GLN A 23 -2.56 9.80 -20.11
N SER A 24 -3.67 9.65 -19.38
CA SER A 24 -4.26 10.68 -18.52
C SER A 24 -3.62 10.67 -17.13
N PRO A 25 -2.89 11.72 -16.72
CA PRO A 25 -2.24 11.74 -15.41
C PRO A 25 -3.24 11.78 -14.24
N LEU A 26 -4.43 12.34 -14.44
CA LEU A 26 -5.50 12.32 -13.44
C LEU A 26 -6.01 10.89 -13.20
N LEU A 27 -6.14 10.10 -14.27
CA LEU A 27 -6.54 8.70 -14.15
C LEU A 27 -5.42 7.86 -13.49
N GLN A 28 -4.16 8.14 -13.79
CA GLN A 28 -3.02 7.52 -13.10
C GLN A 28 -3.05 7.81 -11.58
N LEU A 29 -3.34 9.05 -11.19
CA LEU A 29 -3.48 9.44 -9.77
C LEU A 29 -4.60 8.66 -9.07
N ALA A 30 -5.76 8.50 -9.72
CA ALA A 30 -6.87 7.74 -9.15
C ALA A 30 -6.48 6.28 -8.88
N HIS A 31 -5.76 5.64 -9.81
CA HIS A 31 -5.28 4.26 -9.65
C HIS A 31 -4.22 4.16 -8.55
N LEU A 32 -3.31 5.12 -8.48
CA LEU A 32 -2.30 5.20 -7.42
C LEU A 32 -2.94 5.36 -6.03
N HIS A 33 -4.03 6.13 -5.92
CA HIS A 33 -4.81 6.22 -4.67
C HIS A 33 -5.43 4.87 -4.29
N TRP A 34 -5.97 4.13 -5.25
CA TRP A 34 -6.49 2.78 -4.98
C TRP A 34 -5.41 1.80 -4.52
N VAL A 35 -4.20 1.89 -5.07
CA VAL A 35 -3.07 1.08 -4.60
C VAL A 35 -2.79 1.32 -3.11
N VAL A 36 -2.67 2.58 -2.67
CA VAL A 36 -2.38 2.86 -1.25
C VAL A 36 -3.55 2.48 -0.33
N VAL A 37 -4.81 2.59 -0.80
CA VAL A 37 -5.99 2.12 -0.07
C VAL A 37 -5.94 0.61 0.13
N LEU A 38 -5.69 -0.18 -0.91
CA LEU A 38 -5.60 -1.63 -0.83
C LEU A 38 -4.46 -2.10 0.09
N GLN A 39 -3.30 -1.45 0.01
CA GLN A 39 -2.18 -1.73 0.90
C GLN A 39 -2.50 -1.38 2.36
N SER A 40 -3.14 -0.22 2.59
CA SER A 40 -3.59 0.18 3.92
C SER A 40 -4.60 -0.80 4.49
N LEU A 41 -5.52 -1.32 3.68
CA LEU A 41 -6.48 -2.34 4.11
C LEU A 41 -5.79 -3.60 4.62
N ILE A 42 -4.69 -4.06 4.00
CA ILE A 42 -3.93 -5.22 4.49
C ILE A 42 -3.15 -4.89 5.76
N TYR A 43 -2.33 -3.85 5.73
CA TYR A 43 -1.36 -3.63 6.81
C TYR A 43 -2.00 -3.02 8.06
N ILE A 44 -2.97 -2.12 7.91
CA ILE A 44 -3.71 -1.55 9.04
C ILE A 44 -4.63 -2.60 9.65
N SER A 45 -5.34 -3.41 8.85
CA SER A 45 -6.15 -4.49 9.41
C SER A 45 -5.31 -5.48 10.23
N SER A 46 -4.12 -5.83 9.73
CA SER A 46 -3.16 -6.67 10.46
C SER A 46 -2.72 -6.04 11.78
N LEU A 47 -2.47 -4.72 11.81
CA LEU A 47 -2.14 -3.99 13.04
C LEU A 47 -3.32 -3.93 14.02
N THR A 48 -4.54 -3.73 13.52
CA THR A 48 -5.73 -3.68 14.36
C THR A 48 -6.16 -5.05 14.88
N GLY A 49 -5.52 -6.14 14.43
CA GLY A 49 -5.77 -7.49 14.93
C GLY A 49 -5.60 -7.62 16.45
N ILE A 50 -4.76 -6.78 17.06
CA ILE A 50 -4.64 -6.73 18.53
C ILE A 50 -5.92 -6.32 19.25
N LEU A 51 -6.80 -5.56 18.59
CA LEU A 51 -8.01 -5.02 19.21
C LEU A 51 -9.05 -6.13 19.47
N TYR A 52 -8.86 -7.33 18.93
CA TYR A 52 -9.70 -8.48 19.24
C TYR A 52 -9.37 -9.01 20.65
N PRO A 53 -10.38 -9.22 21.50
CA PRO A 53 -10.18 -9.76 22.85
C PRO A 53 -9.42 -11.10 22.81
N GLY A 54 -8.36 -11.21 23.61
CA GLY A 54 -7.51 -12.41 23.66
C GLY A 54 -6.49 -12.53 22.53
N ALA A 55 -6.40 -11.56 21.62
CA ALA A 55 -5.32 -11.49 20.65
C ALA A 55 -4.00 -11.12 21.34
N LEU A 56 -2.92 -11.81 20.97
CA LEU A 56 -1.56 -11.46 21.35
C LEU A 56 -0.89 -10.78 20.15
N TRP A 57 0.06 -9.88 20.40
CA TRP A 57 1.02 -9.39 19.39
C TRP A 57 2.00 -10.49 18.92
N MET A 58 1.73 -11.71 19.33
CA MET A 58 2.51 -12.91 19.07
C MET A 58 1.66 -13.76 18.15
N ASP A 59 2.08 -13.82 16.90
CA ASP A 59 1.61 -14.86 16.00
C ASP A 59 2.69 -15.95 15.97
N PRO A 60 2.38 -17.18 16.40
CA PRO A 60 3.33 -18.29 16.41
C PRO A 60 4.01 -18.55 15.06
N GLN A 61 3.40 -18.12 13.94
CA GLN A 61 3.99 -18.24 12.60
C GLN A 61 5.25 -17.39 12.41
N PHE A 62 5.45 -16.34 13.21
CA PHE A 62 6.58 -15.43 13.09
C PHE A 62 7.65 -15.65 14.18
N GLY A 63 7.55 -16.74 14.94
CA GLY A 63 8.50 -17.09 16.00
C GLY A 63 8.13 -16.50 17.36
N GLU A 64 9.12 -16.46 18.26
CA GLU A 64 8.95 -15.89 19.60
C GLU A 64 9.03 -14.36 19.57
N GLY A 65 8.19 -13.69 20.37
CA GLY A 65 8.16 -12.23 20.52
C GLY A 65 7.12 -11.54 19.62
N SER A 66 7.24 -10.21 19.46
CA SER A 66 6.25 -9.38 18.78
C SER A 66 6.78 -8.69 17.51
N PRO A 67 7.30 -9.45 16.51
CA PRO A 67 7.88 -8.87 15.30
C PRO A 67 6.88 -8.04 14.48
N GLN A 68 5.59 -8.35 14.62
CA GLN A 68 4.48 -7.64 13.98
C GLN A 68 4.38 -6.17 14.40
N LEU A 69 4.82 -5.82 15.62
CA LEU A 69 4.87 -4.44 16.11
C LEU A 69 5.83 -3.55 15.32
N TYR A 70 6.83 -4.14 14.66
CA TYR A 70 7.82 -3.40 13.90
C TYR A 70 7.63 -3.58 12.40
N GLY A 71 7.29 -4.79 11.94
CA GLY A 71 7.12 -5.08 10.52
C GLY A 71 5.97 -4.28 9.89
N PHE A 72 4.76 -4.38 10.43
CA PHE A 72 3.61 -3.73 9.81
C PHE A 72 3.69 -2.20 9.78
N PRO A 73 4.14 -1.49 10.85
CA PRO A 73 4.29 -0.04 10.77
C PRO A 73 5.32 0.40 9.74
N VAL A 74 6.41 -0.35 9.58
CA VAL A 74 7.40 -0.09 8.52
C VAL A 74 6.76 -0.24 7.14
N PHE A 75 6.00 -1.31 6.89
CA PHE A 75 5.33 -1.50 5.61
C PHE A 75 4.28 -0.42 5.32
N VAL A 76 3.50 -0.01 6.32
CA VAL A 76 2.58 1.14 6.20
C VAL A 76 3.37 2.40 5.84
N GLY A 77 4.45 2.70 6.55
CA GLY A 77 5.29 3.86 6.29
C GLY A 77 5.84 3.86 4.85
N LEU A 78 6.40 2.74 4.40
CA LEU A 78 6.92 2.60 3.04
C LEU A 78 5.83 2.79 1.97
N ALA A 79 4.64 2.21 2.17
CA ALA A 79 3.53 2.36 1.24
C ALA A 79 3.10 3.83 1.10
N TRP A 80 2.96 4.55 2.22
CA TRP A 80 2.58 5.96 2.22
C TRP A 80 3.67 6.88 1.64
N VAL A 81 4.95 6.61 1.95
CA VAL A 81 6.08 7.37 1.39
C VAL A 81 6.17 7.16 -0.13
N GLY A 82 6.10 5.91 -0.60
CA GLY A 82 6.12 5.61 -2.04
C GLY A 82 4.96 6.25 -2.78
N TRP A 83 3.74 6.16 -2.22
CA TRP A 83 2.57 6.85 -2.74
C TRP A 83 2.77 8.36 -2.82
N TYR A 84 3.30 8.98 -1.77
CA TYR A 84 3.53 10.43 -1.74
C TYR A 84 4.50 10.86 -2.84
N ILE A 85 5.64 10.18 -2.97
CA ILE A 85 6.66 10.49 -3.97
C ILE A 85 6.05 10.41 -5.39
N GLU A 86 5.34 9.33 -5.69
CA GLU A 86 4.77 9.11 -7.01
C GLU A 86 3.62 10.09 -7.32
N ARG A 87 2.79 10.41 -6.31
CA ARG A 87 1.76 11.45 -6.42
C ARG A 87 2.38 12.80 -6.77
N GLN A 88 3.48 13.20 -6.13
CA GLN A 88 4.17 14.46 -6.44
C GLN A 88 4.71 14.46 -7.87
N ARG A 89 5.25 13.33 -8.36
CA ARG A 89 5.69 13.18 -9.75
C ARG A 89 4.54 13.43 -10.73
N LEU A 90 3.40 12.78 -10.53
CA LEU A 90 2.23 12.91 -11.40
C LEU A 90 1.61 14.31 -11.38
N LEU A 91 1.51 14.95 -10.21
CA LEU A 91 1.00 16.32 -10.10
C LEU A 91 1.86 17.33 -10.87
N ARG A 92 3.20 17.16 -10.86
CA ARG A 92 4.10 18.00 -11.68
C ARG A 92 3.84 17.82 -13.18
N VAL A 93 3.50 16.62 -13.62
CA VAL A 93 3.16 16.35 -15.03
C VAL A 93 1.83 16.99 -15.40
N VAL A 94 0.82 16.94 -14.51
CA VAL A 94 -0.47 17.63 -14.71
C VAL A 94 -0.26 19.12 -14.89
N LEU A 95 0.44 19.77 -13.96
CA LEU A 95 0.66 21.22 -13.97
C LEU A 95 1.36 21.70 -15.26
N LYS A 96 2.35 20.95 -15.74
CA LYS A 96 3.06 21.26 -16.99
C LYS A 96 2.18 21.18 -18.25
N ARG A 97 1.09 20.42 -18.24
CA ARG A 97 0.18 20.30 -19.39
C ARG A 97 -0.89 21.40 -19.43
N THR A 98 -1.08 22.13 -18.34
CA THR A 98 -2.10 23.19 -18.22
C THR A 98 -1.53 24.58 -18.48
N GLN A 99 -0.20 24.73 -18.48
CA GLN A 99 0.50 25.93 -18.94
C GLN A 99 0.76 25.85 -20.45
#